data_AF-A0A932HHG7-F1
#
_entry.id   AF-A0A932HHG7-F1
#
_cell.length_a   1.000
_cell.length_b   1.000
_cell.length_c   1.000
_cell.angle_alpha   90.00
_cell.angle_beta   90.00
_cell.angle_gamma   90.00
#
_symmetry.space_group_name_H-M   'P 1'
#
loop_
_entity.id
_entity.type
_entity.pdbx_description
1 polymer ?
#
loop_
_entity_poly.entity_id
_entity_poly.type
_entity_poly.pdbx_seq_one_letter_code
_entity_poly.pdbx_strand_id
1 'polypeptide(L)'
;MAASVTPLVCSVALPLPSPHPYRYRIPTALADRVRRGARVVVPVRGGEMVGIVLECGDGSVEGLKPVYAAPDAEPLLRAPLLALAQWVARYYAAPIGLALRAALPAALWGRSRLVAELRVPRATPGGASREVIAALERAGGRTTGAALAKKLRRPVWDTLQRLARAGVVALEVEPPDLGPAAGRARTLTLTRSLPSLLERDRVFGRAARQRAAYEAIDGLGGEVELAHLTGQLGAIPSATWRWRRRPT
;
A
#
# COMPACT_ATOMS: atom_id res chain seq x y z
N MET A 1 38.55 1.53 4.86
CA MET A 1 37.22 1.83 4.29
C MET A 1 36.88 0.71 3.31
N ALA A 2 36.09 -0.28 3.73
CA ALA A 2 35.68 -1.36 2.84
C ALA A 2 34.75 -0.79 1.77
N ALA A 3 35.07 -0.98 0.49
CA ALA A 3 34.17 -0.68 -0.61
C ALA A 3 32.86 -1.44 -0.35
N SER A 4 31.78 -0.73 -0.08
CA SER A 4 30.46 -1.34 0.13
C SER A 4 30.00 -1.92 -1.19
N VAL A 5 30.26 -3.22 -1.38
CA VAL A 5 29.79 -3.97 -2.54
C VAL A 5 28.27 -3.88 -2.55
N THR A 6 27.73 -3.30 -3.62
CA THR A 6 26.30 -3.14 -3.78
C THR A 6 25.72 -4.48 -4.21
N PRO A 7 24.78 -5.07 -3.44
CA PRO A 7 24.25 -6.37 -3.77
C PRO A 7 23.56 -6.35 -5.13
N LEU A 8 23.82 -7.37 -5.95
CA LEU A 8 23.28 -7.48 -7.30
C LEU A 8 21.97 -8.26 -7.34
N VAL A 9 21.70 -9.07 -6.32
CA VAL A 9 20.53 -9.96 -6.26
C VAL A 9 19.83 -9.88 -4.91
N CYS A 10 18.51 -10.08 -4.92
CA CYS A 10 17.71 -10.21 -3.71
C CYS A 10 16.79 -11.43 -3.77
N SER A 11 16.52 -12.02 -2.61
CA SER A 11 15.43 -12.98 -2.40
C SER A 11 14.19 -12.27 -1.89
N VAL A 12 13.05 -12.53 -2.51
CA VAL A 12 11.79 -11.82 -2.26
C VAL A 12 10.71 -12.84 -1.90
N ALA A 13 10.08 -12.62 -0.75
CA ALA A 13 8.86 -13.31 -0.36
C ALA A 13 7.66 -12.67 -1.06
N LEU A 14 6.93 -13.47 -1.83
CA LEU A 14 5.68 -13.07 -2.48
C LEU A 14 4.49 -13.74 -1.79
N PRO A 15 3.32 -13.10 -1.70
CA PRO A 15 2.10 -13.64 -1.09
C PRO A 15 1.45 -14.74 -1.96
N LEU A 16 2.25 -15.73 -2.36
CA LEU A 16 1.93 -16.88 -3.17
C LEU A 16 2.20 -18.16 -2.38
N PRO A 17 1.51 -19.28 -2.67
CA PRO A 17 1.76 -20.57 -2.05
C PRO A 17 3.03 -21.23 -2.61
N SER A 18 4.19 -20.56 -2.47
CA SER A 18 5.50 -21.07 -2.87
C SER A 18 6.35 -21.35 -1.64
N PRO A 19 6.92 -22.56 -1.48
CA PRO A 19 7.78 -22.88 -0.34
C PRO A 19 9.11 -22.10 -0.37
N HIS A 20 9.55 -21.66 -1.55
CA HIS A 20 10.82 -20.95 -1.73
C HIS A 20 10.60 -19.47 -2.08
N PRO A 21 11.46 -18.57 -1.58
CA PRO A 21 11.53 -17.19 -2.04
C PRO A 21 11.94 -17.09 -3.51
N TYR A 22 11.53 -16.01 -4.17
CA TYR A 22 11.87 -15.75 -5.57
C TYR A 22 13.11 -14.85 -5.66
N ARG A 23 14.01 -15.15 -6.60
CA ARG A 23 15.22 -14.34 -6.82
C ARG A 23 15.01 -13.32 -7.93
N TYR A 24 15.49 -12.11 -7.70
CA TYR A 24 15.45 -11.00 -8.64
C TYR A 24 16.80 -10.29 -8.68
N ARG A 25 17.12 -9.69 -9.83
CA ARG A 25 18.26 -8.76 -9.91
C ARG A 25 17.86 -7.38 -9.39
N ILE A 26 18.79 -6.71 -8.71
CA ILE A 26 18.62 -5.37 -8.18
C ILE A 26 19.15 -4.38 -9.24
N PRO A 27 18.30 -3.54 -9.86
CA PRO A 27 18.80 -2.48 -10.72
C PRO A 27 19.61 -1.46 -9.92
N THR A 28 20.68 -0.93 -10.49
CA THR A 28 21.55 0.08 -9.83
C THR A 28 20.78 1.28 -9.29
N ALA A 29 19.74 1.74 -10.02
CA ALA A 29 18.88 2.84 -9.59
C ALA A 29 18.05 2.55 -8.31
N LEU A 30 17.94 1.28 -7.90
CA LEU A 30 17.19 0.84 -6.72
C LEU A 30 18.09 0.27 -5.62
N ALA A 31 19.41 0.25 -5.83
CA ALA A 31 20.39 -0.34 -4.92
C ALA A 31 20.23 0.13 -3.47
N ASP A 32 20.04 1.43 -3.27
CA ASP A 32 19.94 2.01 -1.91
C ASP A 32 18.62 1.66 -1.21
N ARG A 33 17.58 1.34 -1.98
CA ARG A 33 16.21 1.12 -1.47
C ARG A 33 15.87 -0.36 -1.31
N VAL A 34 16.46 -1.23 -2.14
CA VAL A 34 16.24 -2.68 -2.08
C VAL A 34 17.14 -3.27 -1.00
N ARG A 35 16.67 -3.16 0.25
CA ARG A 35 17.34 -3.70 1.44
C ARG A 35 16.47 -4.76 2.11
N ARG A 36 17.06 -5.60 2.96
CA ARG A 36 16.31 -6.57 3.79
C ARG A 36 15.16 -5.88 4.53
N GLY A 37 13.95 -6.45 4.41
CA GLY A 37 12.71 -5.91 4.96
C GLY A 37 12.01 -4.86 4.09
N ALA A 38 12.62 -4.44 2.98
CA ALA A 38 12.02 -3.49 2.06
C ALA A 38 10.89 -4.11 1.25
N ARG A 39 9.90 -3.29 0.93
CA ARG A 39 8.82 -3.62 0.02
C ARG A 39 9.27 -3.35 -1.41
N VAL A 40 9.02 -4.30 -2.29
CA VAL A 40 9.40 -4.23 -3.70
C VAL A 40 8.25 -4.62 -4.60
N VAL A 41 8.17 -3.99 -5.77
CA VAL A 41 7.29 -4.40 -6.87
C VAL A 41 8.12 -5.22 -7.84
N VAL A 42 7.68 -6.44 -8.10
CA VAL A 42 8.39 -7.37 -8.97
C VAL A 42 7.46 -8.00 -10.01
N PRO A 43 8.00 -8.40 -11.18
CA PRO A 43 7.21 -9.14 -12.15
C PRO A 43 6.93 -10.56 -11.70
N VAL A 44 5.70 -10.98 -11.91
CA VAL A 44 5.21 -12.35 -11.71
C VAL A 44 4.53 -12.85 -12.98
N ARG A 45 4.21 -14.15 -13.04
CA ARG A 45 3.39 -14.67 -14.15
C ARG A 45 2.02 -13.97 -14.12
N GLY A 46 1.67 -13.27 -15.19
CA GLY A 46 0.38 -12.60 -15.34
C GLY A 46 0.29 -11.19 -14.72
N GLY A 47 1.40 -10.59 -14.27
CA GLY A 47 1.39 -9.19 -13.83
C GLY A 47 2.55 -8.80 -12.93
N GLU A 48 2.24 -7.89 -12.00
CA GLU A 48 3.17 -7.31 -11.03
C GLU A 48 2.62 -7.54 -9.62
N MET A 49 3.50 -7.69 -8.65
CA MET A 49 3.13 -7.99 -7.27
C MET A 49 4.07 -7.31 -6.29
N VAL A 50 3.51 -6.92 -5.15
CA VAL A 50 4.29 -6.50 -4.00
C VAL A 50 4.88 -7.71 -3.28
N GLY A 51 6.19 -7.66 -3.03
CA GLY A 51 6.93 -8.61 -2.20
C GLY A 51 7.77 -7.93 -1.13
N ILE A 52 8.30 -8.73 -0.22
CA ILE A 52 9.21 -8.29 0.84
C ILE A 52 10.58 -8.93 0.62
N VAL A 53 11.62 -8.10 0.63
CA VAL A 53 13.00 -8.56 0.51
C VAL A 53 13.40 -9.29 1.79
N LEU A 54 13.80 -10.56 1.66
CA LEU A 54 14.30 -11.35 2.78
C LEU A 54 15.81 -11.15 2.94
N GLU A 55 16.55 -11.22 1.83
CA GLU A 55 18.02 -11.12 1.81
C GLU A 55 18.49 -10.42 0.53
N CYS A 56 19.61 -9.73 0.64
CA CYS A 56 20.35 -9.16 -0.49
C CYS A 56 21.76 -9.74 -0.47
N GLY A 57 22.36 -9.94 -1.63
CA GLY A 57 23.74 -10.40 -1.73
C GLY A 57 24.27 -10.30 -3.15
N ASP A 58 25.47 -10.84 -3.33
CA ASP A 58 26.10 -10.96 -4.63
C ASP A 58 25.76 -12.30 -5.30
N GLY A 59 25.77 -12.32 -6.62
CA GLY A 59 25.50 -13.52 -7.40
C GLY A 59 25.22 -13.24 -8.86
N SER A 60 25.14 -14.31 -9.66
CA SER A 60 24.78 -14.19 -11.07
C SER A 60 23.36 -13.61 -11.22
N VAL A 61 23.27 -12.58 -12.06
CA VAL A 61 22.00 -11.95 -12.46
C VAL A 61 21.41 -12.58 -13.72
N GLU A 62 22.08 -13.57 -14.30
CA GLU A 62 21.68 -14.21 -15.56
C GLU A 62 20.32 -14.92 -15.40
N GLY A 63 19.42 -14.68 -16.35
CA GLY A 63 18.05 -15.19 -16.31
C GLY A 63 17.14 -14.57 -15.24
N LEU A 64 17.66 -13.70 -14.35
CA LEU A 64 16.86 -13.06 -13.30
C LEU A 64 16.09 -11.86 -13.84
N LYS A 65 14.80 -11.83 -13.52
CA LYS A 65 13.97 -10.65 -13.76
C LYS A 65 14.38 -9.52 -12.80
N PRO A 66 14.27 -8.25 -13.22
CA PRO A 66 14.57 -7.12 -12.35
C PRO A 66 13.46 -6.83 -11.35
N VAL A 67 13.86 -6.26 -10.22
CA VAL A 67 12.93 -5.49 -9.37
C VAL A 67 12.46 -4.25 -10.14
N TYR A 68 11.16 -4.01 -10.18
CA TYR A 68 10.58 -2.86 -10.86
C TYR A 68 10.58 -1.60 -9.99
N ALA A 69 10.25 -1.73 -8.71
CA ALA A 69 10.28 -0.58 -7.82
C ALA A 69 10.52 -0.99 -6.37
N ALA A 70 10.99 -0.06 -5.57
CA ALA A 70 10.96 -0.12 -4.11
C ALA A 70 10.18 1.13 -3.67
N PRO A 71 8.89 1.04 -3.29
CA PRO A 71 8.06 2.23 -3.07
C PRO A 71 8.45 3.04 -1.84
N ASP A 72 9.02 2.37 -0.83
CA ASP A 72 9.37 2.98 0.46
C ASP A 72 10.82 3.51 0.43
N ALA A 73 11.11 4.55 1.19
CA ALA A 73 12.47 5.10 1.33
C ALA A 73 13.34 4.24 2.26
N GLU A 74 12.71 3.63 3.27
CA GLU A 74 13.33 2.75 4.25
C GLU A 74 12.62 1.39 4.27
N PRO A 75 13.30 0.32 4.76
CA PRO A 75 12.68 -0.97 4.95
C PRO A 75 11.41 -0.91 5.79
N LEU A 76 10.30 -1.41 5.24
CA LEU A 76 9.02 -1.49 5.93
C LEU A 76 9.11 -2.39 7.17
N LEU A 77 9.81 -3.52 7.06
CA LEU A 77 9.96 -4.48 8.14
C LEU A 77 11.33 -4.36 8.80
N ARG A 78 11.31 -4.15 10.11
CA ARG A 78 12.51 -4.26 10.94
C ARG A 78 12.92 -5.71 11.12
N ALA A 79 14.20 -5.93 11.41
CA ALA A 79 14.77 -7.27 11.57
C ALA A 79 13.99 -8.20 12.54
N PRO A 80 13.50 -7.74 13.71
CA PRO A 80 12.77 -8.63 14.63
C PRO A 80 11.46 -9.18 14.05
N LEU A 81 10.70 -8.35 13.33
CA LEU A 81 9.43 -8.77 12.73
C LEU A 81 9.65 -9.73 11.57
N LEU A 82 10.70 -9.49 10.77
CA LEU A 82 11.10 -10.40 9.71
C LEU A 82 11.58 -11.75 10.26
N ALA A 83 12.35 -11.74 11.35
CA ALA A 83 12.79 -12.94 12.03
C ALA A 83 11.62 -13.73 12.63
N LEU A 84 10.63 -13.06 13.22
CA LEU A 84 9.40 -13.68 13.71
C LEU A 84 8.62 -14.35 12.58
N ALA A 85 8.41 -13.66 11.45
CA ALA A 85 7.72 -14.24 10.30
C ALA A 85 8.46 -15.46 9.73
N GLN A 86 9.80 -15.41 9.69
CA GLN A 86 10.64 -16.56 9.29
C GLN A 86 10.54 -17.72 10.28
N TRP A 87 10.49 -17.44 11.58
CA TRP A 87 10.28 -18.46 12.60
C TRP A 87 8.90 -19.12 12.46
N VAL A 88 7.82 -18.34 12.32
CA VAL A 88 6.46 -18.85 12.09
C VAL A 88 6.41 -19.73 10.84
N ALA A 89 6.97 -19.25 9.73
CA ALA A 89 7.02 -19.99 8.47
C ALA A 89 7.73 -21.34 8.61
N ARG A 90 8.89 -21.36 9.28
CA ARG A 90 9.64 -22.61 9.52
C ARG A 90 8.91 -23.55 10.46
N TYR A 91 8.40 -23.03 11.59
CA TYR A 91 7.77 -23.85 12.64
C TYR A 91 6.48 -24.52 12.14
N TYR A 92 5.66 -23.78 11.40
CA TYR A 92 4.38 -24.30 10.87
C TYR A 92 4.48 -24.83 9.44
N ALA A 93 5.69 -24.98 8.89
CA ALA A 93 5.92 -25.37 7.49
C ALA A 93 5.10 -24.56 6.47
N ALA A 94 4.88 -23.27 6.77
CA ALA A 94 4.08 -22.37 5.96
C ALA A 94 4.95 -21.58 4.97
N PRO A 95 4.46 -21.28 3.74
CA PRO A 95 5.14 -20.36 2.84
C PRO A 95 5.42 -19.00 3.51
N ILE A 96 6.68 -18.57 3.51
CA ILE A 96 7.11 -17.31 4.17
C ILE A 96 6.31 -16.10 3.68
N GLY A 97 5.96 -16.05 2.39
CA GLY A 97 5.14 -14.97 1.85
C GLY A 97 3.71 -14.96 2.37
N LEU A 98 3.13 -16.12 2.70
CA LEU A 98 1.81 -16.20 3.34
C LEU A 98 1.89 -15.86 4.83
N ALA A 99 2.95 -16.27 5.53
CA ALA A 99 3.19 -15.86 6.92
C ALA A 99 3.34 -14.34 7.03
N LEU A 100 4.11 -13.72 6.14
CA LEU A 100 4.24 -12.27 6.05
C LEU A 100 2.91 -11.59 5.65
N ARG A 101 2.15 -12.18 4.72
CA ARG A 101 0.82 -11.67 4.37
C ARG A 101 -0.14 -11.66 5.55
N ALA A 102 -0.11 -12.70 6.38
CA ALA A 102 -0.93 -12.77 7.59
C ALA A 102 -0.49 -11.76 8.67
N ALA A 103 0.81 -11.44 8.72
CA ALA A 103 1.38 -10.55 9.73
C ALA A 103 1.20 -9.05 9.44
N LEU A 104 1.00 -8.64 8.18
CA LEU A 104 0.91 -7.21 7.82
C LEU A 104 -0.48 -6.80 7.32
N PRO A 105 -0.87 -5.52 7.48
CA PRO A 105 -2.10 -4.97 6.92
C PRO A 105 -2.25 -5.24 5.42
N ALA A 106 -3.48 -5.49 4.97
CA ALA A 106 -3.79 -5.71 3.55
C ALA A 106 -3.31 -4.57 2.65
N ALA A 107 -3.29 -3.33 3.16
CA ALA A 107 -2.77 -2.14 2.47
C ALA A 107 -1.32 -2.25 1.98
N LEU A 108 -0.54 -3.13 2.61
CA LEU A 108 0.88 -3.31 2.32
C LEU A 108 1.12 -4.44 1.30
N TRP A 109 0.05 -5.09 0.83
CA TRP A 109 0.09 -6.24 -0.07
C TRP A 109 -0.83 -6.07 -1.27
N GLY A 110 -0.50 -6.73 -2.38
CA GLY A 110 -1.40 -6.86 -3.53
C GLY A 110 -0.72 -6.61 -4.87
N ARG A 111 -1.55 -6.43 -5.90
CA ARG A 111 -1.08 -6.04 -7.23
C ARG A 111 -0.86 -4.53 -7.26
N SER A 112 0.30 -4.08 -6.77
CA SER A 112 0.79 -2.75 -7.14
C SER A 112 1.17 -2.77 -8.61
N ARG A 113 0.85 -1.67 -9.29
CA ARG A 113 1.13 -1.51 -10.71
C ARG A 113 2.15 -0.39 -10.86
N LEU A 114 3.20 -0.67 -11.59
CA LEU A 114 4.09 0.34 -12.12
C LEU A 114 3.35 1.06 -13.23
N VAL A 115 3.07 2.35 -13.03
CA VAL A 115 2.44 3.22 -14.02
C VAL A 115 3.51 4.09 -14.64
N ALA A 116 3.59 4.02 -15.97
CA ALA A 116 4.40 4.90 -16.80
C ALA A 116 3.51 6.06 -17.24
N GLU A 117 3.96 7.28 -17.01
CA GLU A 117 3.31 8.50 -17.48
C GLU A 117 4.25 9.31 -18.36
N LEU A 118 3.78 9.73 -19.53
CA LEU A 118 4.55 10.50 -20.48
C LEU A 118 4.78 11.90 -19.93
N ARG A 119 6.04 12.34 -19.91
CA ARG A 119 6.40 13.73 -19.66
C ARG A 119 6.80 14.39 -20.98
N VAL A 120 6.71 15.72 -21.02
CA VAL A 120 7.11 16.50 -22.20
C VAL A 120 8.60 16.20 -22.48
N PRO A 121 8.94 15.59 -23.62
CA PRO A 121 10.30 15.14 -23.88
C PRO A 121 11.24 16.33 -24.12
N ARG A 122 12.45 16.27 -23.53
CA ARG A 122 13.57 17.16 -23.92
C ARG A 122 14.31 16.69 -25.17
N ALA A 123 14.18 15.42 -25.53
CA ALA A 123 14.75 14.82 -26.74
C ALA A 123 13.93 13.58 -27.13
N THR A 124 13.83 13.32 -28.44
CA THR A 124 13.08 12.18 -28.98
C THR A 124 14.00 10.96 -29.13
N PRO A 125 13.90 9.93 -28.28
CA PRO A 125 14.80 8.79 -28.36
C PRO A 125 14.42 7.85 -29.53
N GLY A 126 15.41 7.27 -30.22
CA GLY A 126 15.20 6.34 -31.33
C GLY A 126 14.96 4.87 -30.91
N GLY A 127 14.57 4.03 -31.88
CA GLY A 127 14.47 2.57 -31.73
C GLY A 127 13.34 2.10 -30.80
N ALA A 128 13.61 1.08 -29.97
CA ALA A 128 12.65 0.49 -29.03
C ALA A 128 11.98 1.52 -28.08
N SER A 129 12.66 2.63 -27.80
CA SER A 129 12.14 3.75 -27.02
C SER A 129 10.97 4.45 -27.73
N ARG A 130 11.07 4.64 -29.05
CA ARG A 130 10.01 5.28 -29.87
C ARG A 130 8.74 4.42 -29.89
N GLU A 131 8.89 3.10 -29.96
CA GLU A 131 7.75 2.18 -29.91
C GLU A 131 7.02 2.20 -28.56
N VAL A 132 7.77 2.29 -27.45
CA VAL A 132 7.20 2.41 -26.10
C VAL A 132 6.49 3.75 -25.93
N ILE A 133 7.08 4.86 -26.40
CA ILE A 133 6.45 6.19 -26.38
C ILE A 133 5.16 6.18 -27.20
N ALA A 134 5.21 5.69 -28.44
CA ALA A 134 4.02 5.62 -29.29
C ALA A 134 2.92 4.72 -28.70
N ALA A 135 3.29 3.63 -28.01
CA ALA A 135 2.34 2.78 -27.31
C ALA A 135 1.70 3.48 -26.10
N LEU A 136 2.46 4.33 -25.41
CA LEU A 136 2.03 5.15 -24.28
C LEU A 136 1.11 6.29 -24.73
N GLU A 137 1.45 6.99 -25.82
CA GLU A 137 0.60 8.00 -26.46
C GLU A 137 -0.74 7.41 -26.89
N ARG A 138 -0.73 6.25 -27.57
CA ARG A 138 -1.95 5.50 -27.94
C ARG A 138 -2.77 5.02 -26.74
N ALA A 139 -2.22 5.04 -25.54
CA ALA A 139 -2.92 4.68 -24.31
C ALA A 139 -3.39 5.91 -23.51
N GLY A 140 -3.31 7.12 -24.08
CA GLY A 140 -3.69 8.36 -23.41
C GLY A 140 -2.60 8.94 -22.50
N GLY A 141 -1.33 8.57 -22.71
CA GLY A 141 -0.18 9.15 -22.01
C GLY A 141 0.12 8.53 -20.64
N ARG A 142 -0.78 7.74 -20.04
CA ARG A 142 -0.56 7.06 -18.76
C ARG A 142 -1.04 5.61 -18.82
N THR A 143 -0.16 4.65 -18.57
CA THR A 143 -0.54 3.22 -18.57
C THR A 143 0.41 2.37 -17.74
N THR A 144 0.02 1.13 -17.46
CA THR A 144 0.84 0.22 -16.64
C THR A 144 1.98 -0.42 -17.45
N GLY A 145 3.11 -0.69 -16.80
CA GLY A 145 4.25 -1.39 -17.40
C GLY A 145 3.85 -2.77 -17.93
N ALA A 146 3.04 -3.51 -17.17
CA ALA A 146 2.45 -4.78 -17.62
C ALA A 146 1.59 -4.65 -18.89
N ALA A 147 0.77 -3.60 -19.02
CA ALA A 147 -0.03 -3.37 -20.22
C ALA A 147 0.85 -3.06 -21.44
N LEU A 148 1.91 -2.27 -21.27
CA LEU A 148 2.90 -2.00 -22.33
C LEU A 148 3.63 -3.27 -22.76
N ALA A 149 4.09 -4.08 -21.80
CA ALA A 149 4.77 -5.34 -22.08
C ALA A 149 3.87 -6.31 -22.87
N LYS A 150 2.59 -6.40 -22.48
CA LYS A 150 1.59 -7.24 -23.18
C LYS A 150 1.34 -6.74 -24.60
N LYS A 151 1.18 -5.43 -24.78
CA LYS A 151 0.90 -4.82 -26.10
C LYS A 151 2.09 -4.95 -27.06
N LEU A 152 3.31 -4.82 -26.56
CA LEU A 152 4.55 -4.94 -27.34
C LEU A 152 5.10 -6.38 -27.40
N ARG A 153 4.45 -7.34 -26.73
CA ARG A 153 4.84 -8.76 -26.64
C ARG A 153 6.32 -8.98 -26.28
N ARG A 154 6.90 -8.09 -25.48
CA ARG A 154 8.32 -8.16 -25.05
C ARG A 154 8.51 -7.45 -23.70
N PRO A 155 9.59 -7.73 -22.96
CA PRO A 155 9.92 -6.95 -21.76
C PRO A 155 10.23 -5.50 -22.14
N VAL A 156 9.58 -4.56 -21.45
CA VAL A 156 9.73 -3.10 -21.69
C VAL A 156 10.47 -2.39 -20.57
N TRP A 157 10.82 -3.10 -19.50
CA TRP A 157 11.31 -2.49 -18.26
C TRP A 157 12.63 -1.72 -18.44
N ASP A 158 13.62 -2.32 -19.10
CA ASP A 158 14.90 -1.63 -19.32
C ASP A 158 14.75 -0.38 -20.20
N THR A 159 13.80 -0.40 -21.14
CA THR A 159 13.43 0.77 -21.94
C THR A 159 12.72 1.83 -21.11
N LEU A 160 11.77 1.44 -20.25
CA LEU A 160 11.08 2.35 -19.33
C LEU A 160 12.05 3.01 -18.35
N GLN A 161 13.00 2.26 -17.77
CA GLN A 161 14.05 2.83 -16.94
C GLN A 161 14.91 3.84 -17.70
N ARG A 162 15.28 3.52 -18.94
CA ARG A 162 16.08 4.43 -19.78
C ARG A 162 15.32 5.72 -20.08
N LEU A 163 14.03 5.61 -20.43
CA LEU A 163 13.14 6.75 -20.66
C LEU A 163 12.94 7.58 -19.39
N ALA A 164 12.85 6.95 -18.23
CA ALA A 164 12.71 7.64 -16.96
C ALA A 164 13.96 8.42 -16.58
N ARG A 165 15.16 7.84 -16.77
CA ARG A 165 16.43 8.55 -16.58
C ARG A 165 16.60 9.72 -17.54
N ALA A 166 16.11 9.59 -18.76
CA ALA A 166 16.08 10.68 -19.74
C ALA A 166 14.99 11.73 -19.47
N GLY A 167 14.15 11.54 -18.44
CA GLY A 167 13.06 12.46 -18.09
C GLY A 167 11.85 12.41 -19.01
N VAL A 168 11.79 11.45 -19.93
CA VAL A 168 10.69 11.30 -20.91
C VAL A 168 9.47 10.63 -20.30
N VAL A 169 9.66 9.77 -19.29
CA VAL A 169 8.58 9.05 -18.62
C VAL A 169 8.73 9.15 -17.11
N ALA A 170 7.64 9.42 -16.39
CA ALA A 170 7.56 9.22 -14.95
C ALA A 170 7.20 7.77 -14.65
N LEU A 171 7.87 7.16 -13.68
CA LEU A 171 7.50 5.83 -13.19
C LEU A 171 7.00 5.97 -11.76
N GLU A 172 5.70 5.74 -11.58
CA GLU A 172 5.04 5.77 -10.28
C GLU A 172 4.53 4.38 -9.93
N VAL A 173 4.54 4.05 -8.63
CA VAL A 173 3.91 2.82 -8.15
C VAL A 173 2.53 3.17 -7.64
N GLU A 174 1.51 2.68 -8.32
CA GLU A 174 0.15 2.75 -7.83
C GLU A 174 -0.04 1.70 -6.72
N PRO A 175 -0.54 2.09 -5.54
CA PRO A 175 -0.81 1.15 -4.46
C PRO A 175 -1.89 0.15 -4.86
N PRO A 176 -1.95 -1.02 -4.21
CA PRO A 176 -3.04 -1.96 -4.44
C PRO A 176 -4.38 -1.29 -4.11
N ASP A 177 -5.38 -1.48 -4.98
CA ASP A 177 -6.76 -1.09 -4.67
C ASP A 177 -7.27 -1.97 -3.53
N LEU A 178 -7.54 -1.35 -2.39
CA LEU A 178 -8.04 -2.02 -1.19
C LEU A 178 -9.56 -2.03 -1.13
N GLY A 179 -10.23 -1.58 -2.20
CA GLY A 179 -11.63 -1.16 -2.14
C GLY A 179 -11.79 0.13 -1.34
N PRO A 180 -13.03 0.61 -1.13
CA PRO A 180 -13.26 1.67 -0.18
C PRO A 180 -12.65 1.23 1.16
N ALA A 181 -11.75 2.04 1.71
CA ALA A 181 -11.29 1.84 3.07
C ALA A 181 -12.56 1.65 3.90
N ALA A 182 -12.71 0.48 4.53
CA ALA A 182 -13.77 0.27 5.49
C ALA A 182 -13.44 1.15 6.71
N GLY A 183 -13.54 2.47 6.53
CA GLY A 183 -13.66 3.42 7.61
C GLY A 183 -14.83 2.91 8.41
N ARG A 184 -14.58 2.53 9.66
CA ARG A 184 -15.67 2.22 10.58
C ARG A 184 -16.43 3.51 10.81
N ALA A 185 -17.45 3.77 10.00
CA ALA A 185 -18.47 4.76 10.31
C ALA A 185 -19.10 4.31 11.62
N ARG A 186 -18.84 5.07 12.68
CA ARG A 186 -19.45 4.81 13.99
C ARG A 186 -20.67 5.70 14.07
N THR A 187 -21.86 5.10 14.03
CA THR A 187 -23.09 5.85 14.23
C THR A 187 -23.46 5.83 15.71
N LEU A 188 -23.83 6.99 16.24
CA LEU A 188 -24.39 7.16 17.58
C LEU A 188 -25.91 7.16 17.45
N THR A 189 -26.58 6.34 18.26
CA THR A 189 -28.05 6.31 18.35
C THR A 189 -28.46 6.61 19.78
N LEU A 190 -29.46 7.47 19.98
CA LEU A 190 -30.04 7.70 21.29
C LEU A 190 -30.76 6.44 21.76
N THR A 191 -30.28 5.85 22.85
CA THR A 191 -30.91 4.67 23.46
C THR A 191 -32.10 5.02 24.35
N ARG A 192 -32.22 6.29 24.73
CA ARG A 192 -33.31 6.86 25.52
C ARG A 192 -33.63 8.25 24.99
N SER A 193 -34.91 8.57 24.85
CA SER A 193 -35.37 9.93 24.55
C SER A 193 -35.72 10.65 25.85
N LEU A 194 -35.37 11.93 25.93
CA LEU A 194 -35.63 12.88 27.01
C LEU A 194 -36.38 14.08 26.41
N PRO A 195 -37.72 14.01 26.27
CA PRO A 195 -38.48 15.01 25.53
C PRO A 195 -38.59 16.35 26.25
N SER A 196 -38.52 16.39 27.59
CA SER A 196 -38.68 17.64 28.34
C SER A 196 -37.34 18.31 28.72
N LEU A 197 -37.32 19.64 28.72
CA LEU A 197 -36.13 20.42 29.14
C LEU A 197 -35.77 20.16 30.61
N LEU A 198 -36.76 19.96 31.47
CA LEU A 198 -36.57 19.64 32.89
C LEU A 198 -35.92 18.27 33.09
N GLU A 199 -36.26 17.27 32.28
CA GLU A 199 -35.59 15.96 32.31
C GLU A 199 -34.15 16.05 31.83
N ARG A 200 -33.88 16.79 30.76
CA ARG A 200 -32.52 17.02 30.27
C ARG A 200 -31.66 17.70 31.32
N ASP A 201 -32.21 18.71 32.00
CA ASP A 201 -31.50 19.44 33.05
C ASP A 201 -31.21 18.57 34.28
N ARG A 202 -32.16 17.74 34.71
CA ARG A 202 -31.97 16.76 35.80
C ARG A 202 -30.94 15.68 35.44
N VAL A 203 -30.96 15.20 34.19
CA VAL A 203 -30.10 14.08 33.75
C VAL A 203 -28.67 14.52 33.49
N PHE A 204 -28.46 15.68 32.87
CA PHE A 204 -27.12 16.17 32.52
C PHE A 204 -26.52 17.11 33.57
N GLY A 205 -27.35 17.81 34.35
CA GLY A 205 -26.90 18.76 35.38
C GLY A 205 -25.83 19.71 34.83
N ARG A 206 -24.64 19.69 35.45
CA ARG A 206 -23.50 20.54 35.06
C ARG A 206 -22.73 20.05 33.82
N ALA A 207 -23.11 18.92 33.21
CA ALA A 207 -22.42 18.35 32.06
C ALA A 207 -22.87 18.96 30.72
N ALA A 208 -22.60 20.25 30.54
CA ALA A 208 -23.03 21.03 29.37
C ALA A 208 -22.66 20.39 28.01
N ARG A 209 -21.47 19.78 27.91
CA ARG A 209 -21.03 19.10 26.68
C ARG A 209 -21.80 17.82 26.36
N GLN A 210 -22.22 17.07 27.39
CA GLN A 210 -23.03 15.86 27.19
C GLN A 210 -24.46 16.23 26.78
N ARG A 211 -25.00 17.31 27.37
CA ARG A 211 -26.29 17.87 26.98
C ARG A 211 -26.27 18.35 25.53
N ALA A 212 -25.25 19.12 25.13
CA ALA A 212 -25.11 19.60 23.76
C ALA A 212 -24.98 18.44 22.75
N ALA A 213 -24.22 17.39 23.11
CA ALA A 213 -24.14 16.18 22.29
C ALA A 213 -25.49 15.46 22.17
N TYR A 214 -26.24 15.31 23.27
CA TYR A 214 -27.58 14.72 23.24
C TYR A 214 -28.53 15.53 22.35
N GLU A 215 -28.59 16.85 22.53
CA GLU A 215 -29.48 17.75 21.78
C GLU A 215 -29.15 17.77 20.28
N ALA A 216 -27.87 17.71 19.93
CA ALA A 216 -27.43 17.61 18.54
C ALA A 216 -27.83 16.27 17.89
N ILE A 217 -27.70 15.13 18.60
CA ILE A 217 -28.14 13.84 18.08
C ILE A 217 -29.68 13.80 17.98
N ASP A 218 -30.39 14.32 18.98
CA ASP A 218 -31.86 14.39 19.03
C ASP A 218 -32.41 15.26 17.88
N GLY A 219 -31.79 16.42 17.63
CA GLY A 219 -32.14 17.32 16.52
C GLY A 219 -31.86 16.76 15.13
N LEU A 220 -30.97 15.77 15.01
CA LEU A 220 -30.66 15.07 13.76
C LEU A 220 -31.48 13.77 13.57
N GLY A 221 -32.54 13.58 14.37
CA GLY A 221 -33.44 12.43 14.25
C GLY A 221 -33.03 11.22 15.07
N GLY A 222 -32.16 11.39 16.07
CA GLY A 222 -31.79 10.36 17.04
C GLY A 222 -30.69 9.39 16.61
N GLU A 223 -30.21 9.50 15.37
CA GLU A 223 -29.07 8.74 14.84
C GLU A 223 -28.12 9.66 14.05
N VAL A 224 -26.82 9.66 14.37
CA VAL A 224 -25.84 10.52 13.69
C VAL A 224 -24.48 9.83 13.58
N GLU A 225 -23.76 10.09 12.49
CA GLU A 225 -22.37 9.65 12.37
C GLU A 225 -21.46 10.41 13.34
N LEU A 226 -20.61 9.68 14.07
CA LEU A 226 -19.67 10.23 15.06
C LEU A 226 -18.75 11.29 14.43
N ALA A 227 -18.36 11.11 13.17
CA ALA A 227 -17.54 12.06 12.41
C ALA A 227 -18.27 13.40 12.20
N HIS A 228 -19.56 13.35 11.86
CA HIS A 228 -20.39 14.55 11.71
C HIS A 228 -20.55 15.28 13.04
N LEU A 229 -20.83 14.54 14.12
CA LEU A 229 -21.01 15.12 15.45
C LEU A 229 -19.72 15.71 16.03
N THR A 230 -18.56 15.07 15.81
CA THR A 230 -17.25 15.62 16.20
C THR A 230 -16.88 16.86 15.38
N GLY A 231 -17.26 16.92 14.10
CA GLY A 231 -17.09 18.12 13.29
C GLY A 231 -17.91 19.32 13.81
N GLN A 232 -19.12 19.08 14.32
CA GLN A 232 -20.00 20.12 14.85
C GLN A 232 -19.65 20.57 16.27
N LEU A 233 -19.34 19.62 17.17
CA LEU A 233 -19.17 19.90 18.61
C LEU A 233 -17.71 19.85 19.09
N GLY A 234 -16.76 19.52 18.20
CA GLY A 234 -15.37 19.27 18.55
C GLY A 234 -15.17 17.93 19.28
N ALA A 235 -14.34 17.93 20.34
CA ALA A 235 -14.05 16.72 21.09
C ALA A 235 -15.25 16.27 21.95
N ILE A 236 -15.77 15.08 21.68
CA ILE A 236 -16.85 14.47 22.45
C ILE A 236 -16.27 13.82 23.73
N PRO A 237 -16.79 14.12 24.94
CA PRO A 237 -16.30 13.51 26.18
C PRO A 237 -16.46 11.99 26.17
N SER A 238 -15.38 11.24 26.44
CA SER A 238 -15.34 9.77 26.36
C SER A 238 -16.08 9.04 27.50
N ALA A 239 -16.42 9.73 28.58
CA ALA A 239 -16.76 9.11 29.86
C ALA A 239 -18.19 8.51 29.99
N THR A 240 -19.07 8.64 29.00
CA THR A 240 -20.50 8.25 29.13
C THR A 240 -21.05 7.32 28.06
N TRP A 241 -20.24 6.92 27.08
CA TRP A 241 -20.74 6.14 25.95
C TRP A 241 -20.62 4.64 26.22
N ARG A 242 -21.76 3.96 26.39
CA ARG A 242 -21.82 2.50 26.28
C ARG A 242 -21.88 2.12 24.81
N TRP A 243 -20.75 1.68 24.27
CA TRP A 243 -20.67 1.11 22.93
C TRP A 243 -21.46 -0.20 22.88
N ARG A 244 -22.57 -0.22 22.14
CA ARG A 244 -23.19 -1.47 21.68
C ARG A 244 -22.79 -1.70 20.23
N ARG A 245 -22.24 -2.86 19.92
CA ARG A 245 -22.14 -3.31 18.53
C ARG A 245 -23.56 -3.62 18.05
N ARG A 246 -23.99 -3.09 16.90
CA ARG A 246 -25.18 -3.64 16.24
C ARG A 246 -24.90 -5.14 15.97
N PRO A 247 -25.82 -6.06 16.30
CA PRO A 247 -25.71 -7.41 15.79
C PRO A 247 -25.76 -7.33 14.25
N THR A 248 -24.85 -8.06 13.61
CA THR A 248 -24.78 -8.23 12.15
C THR A 248 -26.02 -8.91 11.62
#